data_AF-A0A210R4J0-F1
#
_entry.id   AF-A0A210R4J0-F1
#
_cell.length_a   1.000
_cell.length_b   1.000
_cell.length_c   1.000
_cell.angle_alpha   90.00
_cell.angle_beta   90.00
_cell.angle_gamma   90.00
#
_symmetry.space_group_name_H-M   'P 1'
#
loop_
_entity.id
_entity.type
_entity.pdbx_description
1 polymer ?
#
loop_
_entity_poly.entity_id
_entity_poly.type
_entity_poly.pdbx_seq_one_letter_code
_entity_poly.pdbx_strand_id
1 'polypeptide(L)'
;MVKLKLKNSVKCFLPLLVMVLIVIFFVPKKILNLEQVKHQLYYLYIVHDINVDEEWLHRPTQICEGTFTGYGNEFAILRDVEVFPETHFKLKCASRKFRNYQFTNGMGAKNHLNQWLEALEDTSVTESKNVQKKKTIFVLRYEYANLYHQMTDFYNAFLVAKLLKIPPDDLDVVLTDRNSPSVLDKAWDVLFGNVTKVKDMKEPVFYKEVIWAVIGYNSPMNFHSLNSLPYVEEFSHFFKTRYNTGPKVLDCAGVSILFVWRRNYVAHPGNPSGTISRKIKNEKELIEAVQEVFPGHSVAGIQLDEHEINDQVKWVSQTDILVGMHGAGMSHIMELPYHAGVLELFPTYKAKTNRHFRAMARWRGLHYRSWQNINPNNEFKGQYTRIPPIVVTQHLLGLYRDMCGSITIPAKT
;
A
#
# COMPACT_ATOMS: atom_id res chain seq x y z
N MET A 1 -25.40 2.77 75.71
CA MET A 1 -26.37 2.34 74.67
C MET A 1 -27.07 3.60 74.15
N VAL A 2 -27.48 3.68 72.87
CA VAL A 2 -28.17 4.81 72.17
C VAL A 2 -27.31 5.70 71.23
N LYS A 3 -27.48 5.43 69.92
CA LYS A 3 -27.67 6.32 68.74
C LYS A 3 -26.55 7.17 68.07
N LEU A 4 -26.53 7.00 66.72
CA LEU A 4 -26.23 7.96 65.62
C LEU A 4 -24.75 8.39 65.43
N LYS A 5 -24.28 8.76 64.22
CA LYS A 5 -24.95 9.09 62.94
C LYS A 5 -24.05 8.77 61.72
N LEU A 6 -24.64 8.59 60.53
CA LEU A 6 -23.90 8.41 59.26
C LEU A 6 -23.03 9.63 58.91
N LYS A 7 -21.94 9.40 58.16
CA LYS A 7 -21.49 10.35 57.12
C LYS A 7 -20.91 9.62 55.91
N ASN A 8 -21.49 9.86 54.73
CA ASN A 8 -21.03 9.34 53.45
C ASN A 8 -19.64 9.89 53.11
N SER A 9 -18.79 9.09 52.47
CA SER A 9 -17.76 9.62 51.57
C SER A 9 -17.64 8.78 50.31
N VAL A 10 -18.52 9.05 49.34
CA VAL A 10 -18.20 8.85 47.93
C VAL A 10 -17.05 9.82 47.62
N LYS A 11 -15.84 9.31 47.39
CA LYS A 11 -14.72 10.12 46.90
C LYS A 11 -14.50 9.82 45.42
N CYS A 12 -14.71 10.85 44.62
CA CYS A 12 -14.74 10.82 43.17
C CYS A 12 -13.43 10.30 42.55
N PHE A 13 -13.53 9.29 41.69
CA PHE A 13 -12.51 8.98 40.70
C PHE A 13 -12.68 9.86 39.46
N LEU A 14 -12.22 11.11 39.55
CA LEU A 14 -12.04 12.00 38.40
C LEU A 14 -11.00 13.07 38.79
N PRO A 15 -9.75 12.97 38.30
CA PRO A 15 -9.42 13.71 37.09
C PRO A 15 -8.27 13.09 36.25
N LEU A 16 -8.61 12.32 35.21
CA LEU A 16 -7.67 12.08 34.09
C LEU A 16 -8.21 12.67 32.77
N LEU A 17 -9.54 12.67 32.59
CA LEU A 17 -10.22 13.15 31.38
C LEU A 17 -9.99 14.65 31.10
N VAL A 18 -9.89 15.48 32.16
CA VAL A 18 -9.80 16.94 32.03
C VAL A 18 -8.41 17.41 31.55
N MET A 19 -7.33 16.73 31.96
CA MET A 19 -5.97 17.02 31.48
C MET A 19 -5.80 16.73 29.99
N VAL A 20 -6.46 15.69 29.47
CA VAL A 20 -6.43 15.35 28.03
C VAL A 20 -7.13 16.43 27.19
N LEU A 21 -8.24 16.99 27.69
CA LEU A 21 -9.00 18.02 26.97
C LEU A 21 -8.25 19.35 26.86
N ILE A 22 -7.48 19.76 27.86
CA ILE A 22 -6.77 21.06 27.85
C ILE A 22 -5.62 21.05 26.82
N VAL A 23 -4.90 19.93 26.66
CA VAL A 23 -3.81 19.81 25.67
C VAL A 23 -4.34 19.91 24.22
N ILE A 24 -5.57 19.46 23.96
CA ILE A 24 -6.19 19.53 22.62
C ILE A 24 -6.47 20.97 22.19
N PHE A 25 -6.73 21.90 23.13
CA PHE A 25 -7.09 23.28 22.81
C PHE A 25 -5.90 24.25 22.66
N PHE A 26 -4.70 23.90 23.13
CA PHE A 26 -3.54 24.81 23.16
C PHE A 26 -2.35 24.42 22.26
N VAL A 27 -2.48 23.40 21.40
CA VAL A 27 -1.52 23.19 20.30
C VAL A 27 -1.88 24.13 19.13
N PRO A 28 -0.97 25.01 18.67
CA PRO A 28 -1.25 25.88 17.54
C PRO A 28 -1.57 25.07 16.28
N LYS A 29 -2.69 25.42 15.64
CA LYS A 29 -3.46 24.68 14.63
C LYS A 29 -2.76 24.41 13.28
N LYS A 30 -1.42 24.50 13.21
CA LYS A 30 -0.65 24.68 11.95
C LYS A 30 0.36 23.59 11.60
N ILE A 31 0.58 22.55 12.43
CA ILE A 31 1.66 21.55 12.21
C ILE A 31 1.22 20.07 12.27
N LEU A 32 -0.03 19.74 12.67
CA LEU A 32 -0.54 18.36 12.60
C LEU A 32 -1.82 18.25 11.77
N ASN A 33 -1.75 17.43 10.71
CA ASN A 33 -2.91 17.00 9.95
C ASN A 33 -3.69 15.95 10.77
N LEU A 34 -4.58 16.44 11.64
CA LEU A 34 -5.31 15.63 12.64
C LEU A 34 -6.17 14.50 12.03
N GLU A 35 -6.59 14.63 10.77
CA GLU A 35 -7.23 13.55 10.01
C GLU A 35 -6.28 12.35 9.86
N GLN A 36 -5.05 12.59 9.40
CA GLN A 36 -4.02 11.56 9.17
C GLN A 36 -3.62 10.80 10.45
N VAL A 37 -3.68 11.48 11.61
CA VAL A 37 -3.44 10.85 12.92
C VAL A 37 -4.64 10.01 13.38
N LYS A 38 -5.88 10.47 13.14
CA LYS A 38 -7.08 9.66 13.39
C LYS A 38 -7.12 8.39 12.51
N HIS A 39 -6.66 8.47 11.26
CA HIS A 39 -6.60 7.31 10.37
C HIS A 39 -5.73 6.18 10.93
N GLN A 40 -4.57 6.47 11.53
CA GLN A 40 -3.72 5.41 12.12
C GLN A 40 -4.35 4.72 13.35
N LEU A 41 -5.30 5.36 14.04
CA LEU A 41 -5.91 4.83 15.26
C LEU A 41 -7.12 3.92 15.00
N TYR A 42 -7.85 4.11 13.90
CA TYR A 42 -9.06 3.33 13.63
C TYR A 42 -8.77 1.89 13.19
N TYR A 43 -7.73 1.68 12.37
CA TYR A 43 -7.34 0.37 11.85
C TYR A 43 -6.55 -0.51 12.85
N LEU A 44 -6.42 -0.09 14.12
CA LEU A 44 -5.67 -0.82 15.14
C LEU A 44 -6.47 -1.93 15.86
N TYR A 45 -7.80 -1.99 15.67
CA TYR A 45 -8.69 -2.72 16.58
C TYR A 45 -9.57 -3.83 15.98
N ILE A 46 -9.47 -4.12 14.68
CA ILE A 46 -10.12 -5.28 14.07
C ILE A 46 -9.05 -6.25 13.58
N VAL A 47 -9.04 -7.44 14.17
CA VAL A 47 -8.19 -8.59 13.82
C VAL A 47 -9.11 -9.75 13.48
N HIS A 48 -9.72 -9.66 12.30
CA HIS A 48 -10.33 -10.80 11.63
C HIS A 48 -9.63 -10.90 10.27
N ASP A 49 -9.18 -12.10 9.91
CA ASP A 49 -8.73 -12.35 8.54
C ASP A 49 -9.95 -12.28 7.62
N ILE A 50 -9.83 -11.53 6.53
CA ILE A 50 -10.94 -11.26 5.60
C ILE A 50 -11.04 -12.42 4.63
N ASN A 51 -12.13 -13.19 4.69
CA ASN A 51 -12.42 -14.20 3.69
C ASN A 51 -13.14 -13.55 2.50
N VAL A 52 -12.36 -12.93 1.60
CA VAL A 52 -12.91 -12.18 0.44
C VAL A 52 -13.83 -13.01 -0.46
N ASP A 53 -13.63 -14.33 -0.57
CA ASP A 53 -14.48 -15.19 -1.39
C ASP A 53 -15.87 -15.40 -0.77
N GLU A 54 -15.96 -15.47 0.56
CA GLU A 54 -17.23 -15.56 1.28
C GLU A 54 -17.85 -14.18 1.56
N GLU A 55 -17.07 -13.21 2.02
CA GLU A 55 -17.56 -11.91 2.43
C GLU A 55 -17.93 -11.01 1.24
N TRP A 56 -17.18 -11.08 0.13
CA TRP A 56 -17.39 -10.15 -0.99
C TRP A 56 -18.23 -10.78 -2.12
N LEU A 57 -18.03 -12.06 -2.44
CA LEU A 57 -18.74 -12.72 -3.55
C LEU A 57 -20.05 -13.41 -3.13
N HIS A 58 -20.28 -13.72 -1.86
CA HIS A 58 -21.53 -14.35 -1.43
C HIS A 58 -22.68 -13.34 -1.41
N ARG A 59 -23.78 -13.65 -2.10
CA ARG A 59 -25.02 -12.83 -2.20
C ARG A 59 -24.79 -11.44 -2.82
N PRO A 60 -24.38 -11.37 -4.11
CA PRO A 60 -24.29 -10.09 -4.82
C PRO A 60 -25.62 -9.35 -4.80
N THR A 61 -25.58 -8.07 -4.46
CA THR A 61 -26.77 -7.20 -4.40
C THR A 61 -27.05 -6.65 -5.79
N GLN A 62 -27.91 -7.33 -6.54
CA GLN A 62 -28.43 -6.85 -7.82
C GLN A 62 -29.50 -5.78 -7.62
N ILE A 63 -29.33 -4.66 -8.31
CA ILE A 63 -30.27 -3.53 -8.35
C ILE A 63 -30.40 -3.10 -9.81
N CYS A 64 -31.39 -2.25 -10.13
CA CYS A 64 -31.52 -1.65 -11.46
C CYS A 64 -31.70 -2.70 -12.57
N GLU A 65 -32.54 -3.72 -12.35
CA GLU A 65 -32.71 -4.86 -13.28
C GLU A 65 -31.40 -5.63 -13.59
N GLY A 66 -30.37 -5.49 -12.75
CA GLY A 66 -29.06 -6.11 -12.92
C GLY A 66 -28.01 -5.21 -13.59
N THR A 67 -28.36 -3.97 -13.98
CA THR A 67 -27.39 -2.99 -14.48
C THR A 67 -26.46 -2.46 -13.38
N PHE A 68 -26.82 -2.63 -12.10
CA PHE A 68 -25.90 -2.50 -10.97
C PHE A 68 -25.84 -3.80 -10.18
N THR A 69 -24.62 -4.29 -9.91
CA THR A 69 -24.37 -5.47 -9.05
C THR A 69 -23.28 -5.14 -8.05
N GLY A 70 -23.64 -4.95 -6.78
CA GLY A 70 -22.70 -4.71 -5.68
C GLY A 70 -22.24 -6.01 -5.00
N TYR A 71 -20.97 -6.07 -4.61
CA TYR A 71 -20.31 -7.22 -4.01
C TYR A 71 -19.73 -6.82 -2.64
N GLY A 72 -20.13 -7.50 -1.56
CA GLY A 72 -19.66 -7.24 -0.18
C GLY A 72 -19.89 -5.84 0.41
N ASN A 73 -20.47 -4.90 -0.35
CA ASN A 73 -20.37 -3.45 -0.10
C ASN A 73 -18.92 -2.92 -0.22
N GLU A 74 -18.16 -3.55 -1.10
CA GLU A 74 -16.71 -3.40 -1.33
C GLU A 74 -16.40 -2.84 -2.71
N PHE A 75 -16.96 -3.49 -3.73
CA PHE A 75 -16.82 -3.13 -5.14
C PHE A 75 -18.13 -3.40 -5.89
N ALA A 76 -18.28 -2.87 -7.10
CA ALA A 76 -19.48 -3.07 -7.91
C ALA A 76 -19.17 -3.27 -9.40
N ILE A 77 -20.10 -3.93 -10.08
CA ILE A 77 -20.16 -4.00 -11.54
C ILE A 77 -21.37 -3.20 -12.01
N LEU A 78 -21.13 -2.29 -12.95
CA LEU A 78 -22.15 -1.52 -13.65
C LEU A 78 -22.19 -1.96 -15.12
N ARG A 79 -23.38 -2.02 -15.72
CA ARG A 79 -23.58 -2.42 -17.12
C ARG A 79 -24.29 -1.34 -17.92
N ASP A 80 -23.96 -1.26 -19.20
CA ASP A 80 -24.51 -0.29 -20.15
C ASP A 80 -24.41 1.16 -19.62
N VAL A 81 -23.19 1.55 -19.25
CA VAL A 81 -22.84 2.84 -18.63
C VAL A 81 -22.30 3.80 -19.68
N GLU A 82 -22.80 5.04 -19.72
CA GLU A 82 -22.13 6.11 -20.47
C GLU A 82 -21.27 6.94 -19.52
N VAL A 83 -19.99 7.07 -19.84
CA VAL A 83 -18.99 7.80 -19.05
C VAL A 83 -18.51 9.01 -19.83
N PHE A 84 -18.50 10.16 -19.16
CA PHE A 84 -18.13 11.45 -19.73
C PHE A 84 -16.72 11.87 -19.29
N PRO A 85 -16.03 12.76 -20.03
CA PRO A 85 -14.67 13.20 -19.71
C PRO A 85 -14.46 13.71 -18.27
N GLU A 86 -15.50 14.27 -17.65
CA GLU A 86 -15.45 14.80 -16.27
C GLU A 86 -15.72 13.75 -15.18
N THR A 87 -15.56 12.45 -15.47
CA THR A 87 -15.92 11.34 -14.57
C THR A 87 -17.37 11.36 -14.12
N HIS A 88 -18.24 11.93 -14.96
CA HIS A 88 -19.69 11.84 -14.81
C HIS A 88 -20.19 10.52 -15.41
N PHE A 89 -21.12 9.87 -14.73
CA PHE A 89 -21.63 8.54 -15.08
C PHE A 89 -23.14 8.59 -15.30
N LYS A 90 -23.63 8.01 -16.40
CA LYS A 90 -25.06 7.76 -16.61
C LYS A 90 -25.35 6.26 -16.60
N LEU A 91 -26.38 5.89 -15.84
CA LEU A 91 -26.88 4.53 -15.71
C LEU A 91 -28.41 4.57 -15.62
N LYS A 92 -29.10 3.64 -16.27
CA LYS A 92 -30.57 3.52 -16.16
C LYS A 92 -30.95 2.86 -14.84
N CYS A 93 -31.42 3.64 -13.86
CA CYS A 93 -31.89 3.22 -12.54
C CYS A 93 -33.12 2.27 -12.56
N ALA A 94 -34.34 2.67 -12.13
CA ALA A 94 -34.78 3.93 -11.50
C ALA A 94 -34.90 3.80 -9.95
N SER A 95 -34.10 2.89 -9.36
CA SER A 95 -34.42 2.23 -8.09
C SER A 95 -34.15 3.07 -6.85
N ARG A 96 -35.12 3.13 -5.92
CA ARG A 96 -34.88 3.69 -4.57
C ARG A 96 -33.87 2.87 -3.75
N LYS A 97 -33.72 1.56 -4.01
CA LYS A 97 -32.70 0.73 -3.33
C LYS A 97 -31.28 1.14 -3.72
N PHE A 98 -31.08 1.57 -4.96
CA PHE A 98 -29.79 2.00 -5.50
C PHE A 98 -29.28 3.27 -4.79
N ARG A 99 -30.15 4.27 -4.64
CA ARG A 99 -29.87 5.49 -3.86
C ARG A 99 -29.58 5.27 -2.37
N ASN A 100 -29.93 4.09 -1.85
CA ASN A 100 -29.63 3.69 -0.46
C ASN A 100 -28.44 2.71 -0.37
N TYR A 101 -27.82 2.34 -1.50
CA TYR A 101 -26.61 1.51 -1.49
C TYR A 101 -25.45 2.33 -0.90
N GLN A 102 -24.57 1.67 -0.16
CA GLN A 102 -23.40 2.28 0.47
C GLN A 102 -22.26 1.29 0.47
N PHE A 103 -21.11 1.69 -0.08
CA PHE A 103 -19.86 0.98 0.10
C PHE A 103 -19.35 1.22 1.52
N THR A 104 -19.16 0.15 2.30
CA THR A 104 -18.92 0.21 3.75
C THR A 104 -17.47 0.04 4.14
N ASN A 105 -16.61 -0.44 3.23
CA ASN A 105 -15.18 -0.58 3.50
C ASN A 105 -14.52 0.78 3.80
N GLY A 106 -13.50 0.73 4.65
CA GLY A 106 -12.61 1.84 4.97
C GLY A 106 -13.30 2.94 5.77
N MET A 107 -13.27 4.16 5.24
CA MET A 107 -13.57 5.39 5.98
C MET A 107 -15.08 5.71 6.10
N GLY A 108 -15.96 4.71 5.99
CA GLY A 108 -17.42 4.88 6.01
C GLY A 108 -17.90 5.87 4.93
N ALA A 109 -18.64 6.90 5.33
CA ALA A 109 -19.16 7.93 4.41
C ALA A 109 -18.08 8.71 3.61
N LYS A 110 -16.79 8.60 3.96
CA LYS A 110 -15.68 9.15 3.15
C LYS A 110 -15.18 8.20 2.05
N ASN A 111 -15.80 7.03 1.85
CA ASN A 111 -15.49 6.13 0.74
C ASN A 111 -15.86 6.79 -0.60
N HIS A 112 -14.90 6.88 -1.52
CA HIS A 112 -15.06 7.62 -2.78
C HIS A 112 -15.98 6.91 -3.79
N LEU A 113 -16.23 5.60 -3.64
CA LEU A 113 -17.29 4.93 -4.41
C LEU A 113 -18.69 5.42 -4.03
N ASN A 114 -18.90 5.89 -2.80
CA ASN A 114 -20.15 6.57 -2.43
C ASN A 114 -20.25 7.95 -3.11
N GLN A 115 -19.13 8.65 -3.33
CA GLN A 115 -19.12 9.92 -4.07
C GLN A 115 -19.40 9.71 -5.57
N TRP A 116 -18.90 8.63 -6.17
CA TRP A 116 -19.28 8.24 -7.54
C TRP A 116 -20.75 7.84 -7.63
N LEU A 117 -21.29 7.17 -6.61
CA LEU A 117 -22.71 6.82 -6.53
C LEU A 117 -23.61 8.06 -6.39
N GLU A 118 -23.20 9.06 -5.62
CA GLU A 118 -23.89 10.36 -5.49
C GLU A 118 -23.86 11.18 -6.80
N ALA A 119 -22.77 11.09 -7.56
CA ALA A 119 -22.60 11.78 -8.84
C ALA A 119 -23.26 11.06 -10.04
N LEU A 120 -23.79 9.84 -9.85
CA LEU A 120 -24.33 9.03 -10.94
C LEU A 120 -25.75 9.48 -11.33
N GLU A 121 -25.94 9.79 -12.62
CA GLU A 121 -27.23 10.18 -13.18
C GLU A 121 -28.09 8.97 -13.53
N ASP A 122 -29.21 8.85 -12.81
CA ASP A 122 -30.30 7.91 -13.06
C ASP A 122 -31.14 8.37 -14.27
N THR A 123 -30.73 7.98 -15.48
CA THR A 123 -31.36 8.42 -16.73
C THR A 123 -31.25 7.40 -17.86
N SER A 124 -31.98 7.61 -18.96
CA SER A 124 -31.89 6.76 -20.16
C SER A 124 -30.51 6.91 -20.80
N VAL A 125 -29.70 5.85 -20.72
CA VAL A 125 -28.42 5.78 -21.43
C VAL A 125 -28.68 5.47 -22.90
N THR A 126 -28.10 6.26 -23.80
CA THR A 126 -28.07 5.96 -25.24
C THR A 126 -26.68 5.44 -25.58
N GLU A 127 -26.58 4.40 -26.41
CA GLU A 127 -25.27 3.87 -26.81
C GLU A 127 -24.51 4.92 -27.64
N SER A 128 -23.45 5.48 -27.06
CA SER A 128 -22.61 6.47 -27.72
C SER A 128 -21.86 5.84 -28.91
N LYS A 129 -21.34 6.67 -29.83
CA LYS A 129 -20.55 6.16 -30.98
C LYS A 129 -19.29 5.41 -30.55
N ASN A 130 -18.76 5.69 -29.36
CA ASN A 130 -17.54 5.11 -28.83
C ASN A 130 -17.89 4.01 -27.84
N VAL A 131 -17.94 2.77 -28.30
CA VAL A 131 -18.36 1.61 -27.50
C VAL A 131 -17.16 0.80 -27.02
N GLN A 132 -16.92 0.79 -25.72
CA GLN A 132 -16.01 -0.16 -25.06
C GLN A 132 -16.78 -1.44 -24.70
N LYS A 133 -16.36 -2.55 -25.31
CA LYS A 133 -16.97 -3.88 -25.12
C LYS A 133 -16.21 -4.75 -24.12
N LYS A 134 -14.93 -4.45 -23.89
CA LYS A 134 -14.06 -5.19 -22.97
C LYS A 134 -14.33 -4.77 -21.53
N LYS A 135 -14.25 -5.72 -20.59
CA LYS A 135 -14.44 -5.41 -19.17
C LYS A 135 -13.39 -4.39 -18.76
N THR A 136 -13.83 -3.31 -18.13
CA THR A 136 -12.95 -2.20 -17.77
C THR A 136 -13.02 -1.91 -16.27
N ILE A 137 -11.87 -1.90 -15.60
CA ILE A 137 -11.75 -1.49 -14.19
C ILE A 137 -11.41 -0.01 -14.08
N PHE A 138 -12.12 0.70 -13.21
CA PHE A 138 -11.89 2.11 -12.94
C PHE A 138 -11.08 2.26 -11.66
N VAL A 139 -9.96 2.97 -11.73
CA VAL A 139 -9.00 3.13 -10.62
C VAL A 139 -8.70 4.61 -10.40
N LEU A 140 -8.87 5.09 -9.16
CA LEU A 140 -8.44 6.43 -8.74
C LEU A 140 -7.17 6.35 -7.90
N ARG A 141 -6.09 6.95 -8.37
CA ARG A 141 -4.78 6.91 -7.69
C ARG A 141 -4.57 8.16 -6.82
N TYR A 142 -4.72 8.02 -5.51
CA TYR A 142 -4.58 9.15 -4.56
C TYR A 142 -3.16 9.71 -4.48
N GLU A 143 -2.17 8.85 -4.21
CA GLU A 143 -0.75 9.22 -4.21
C GLU A 143 -0.03 8.54 -5.38
N TYR A 144 -0.41 8.89 -6.61
CA TYR A 144 0.09 8.32 -7.87
C TYR A 144 1.63 8.27 -8.02
N ALA A 145 2.38 9.07 -7.27
CA ALA A 145 3.85 9.09 -7.28
C ALA A 145 4.50 8.39 -6.06
N ASN A 146 3.70 7.72 -5.22
CA ASN A 146 4.18 6.98 -4.06
C ASN A 146 3.97 5.48 -4.29
N LEU A 147 5.08 4.72 -4.33
CA LEU A 147 5.07 3.28 -4.57
C LEU A 147 4.15 2.50 -3.62
N TYR A 148 4.01 2.92 -2.35
CA TYR A 148 3.08 2.25 -1.44
C TYR A 148 1.63 2.33 -1.93
N HIS A 149 1.18 3.50 -2.38
CA HIS A 149 -0.20 3.69 -2.82
C HIS A 149 -0.46 3.10 -4.20
N GLN A 150 0.49 3.25 -5.14
CA GLN A 150 0.42 2.52 -6.41
C GLN A 150 0.39 1.01 -6.18
N MET A 151 1.16 0.46 -5.22
CA MET A 151 1.07 -0.97 -4.85
C MET A 151 -0.31 -1.38 -4.32
N THR A 152 -0.95 -0.54 -3.48
CA THR A 152 -2.33 -0.80 -3.05
C THR A 152 -3.33 -0.75 -4.21
N ASP A 153 -3.13 0.14 -5.18
CA ASP A 153 -4.00 0.26 -6.36
C ASP A 153 -3.82 -0.93 -7.32
N PHE A 154 -2.58 -1.37 -7.59
CA PHE A 154 -2.30 -2.59 -8.37
C PHE A 154 -2.92 -3.83 -7.72
N TYR A 155 -2.77 -3.97 -6.40
CA TYR A 155 -3.33 -5.08 -5.65
C TYR A 155 -4.86 -5.09 -5.69
N ASN A 156 -5.52 -3.93 -5.55
CA ASN A 156 -6.99 -3.85 -5.63
C ASN A 156 -7.49 -4.27 -7.02
N ALA A 157 -6.81 -3.84 -8.09
CA ALA A 157 -7.16 -4.22 -9.45
C ALA A 157 -6.97 -5.73 -9.71
N PHE A 158 -5.84 -6.29 -9.27
CA PHE A 158 -5.59 -7.74 -9.30
C PHE A 158 -6.63 -8.53 -8.50
N LEU A 159 -6.95 -8.09 -7.27
CA LEU A 159 -7.87 -8.79 -6.37
C LEU A 159 -9.27 -8.87 -6.98
N VAL A 160 -9.79 -7.77 -7.52
CA VAL A 160 -11.12 -7.78 -8.16
C VAL A 160 -11.11 -8.60 -9.45
N ALA A 161 -10.03 -8.56 -10.24
CA ALA A 161 -9.87 -9.41 -11.42
C ALA A 161 -9.88 -10.91 -11.05
N LYS A 162 -9.12 -11.30 -10.00
CA LYS A 162 -9.05 -12.66 -9.46
C LYS A 162 -10.41 -13.15 -8.96
N LEU A 163 -11.11 -12.35 -8.14
CA LEU A 163 -12.44 -12.66 -7.61
C LEU A 163 -13.49 -12.85 -8.72
N LEU A 164 -13.45 -11.99 -9.75
CA LEU A 164 -14.35 -12.08 -10.91
C LEU A 164 -13.88 -13.08 -11.98
N LYS A 165 -12.76 -13.77 -11.78
CA LYS A 165 -12.13 -14.73 -12.71
C LYS A 165 -11.87 -14.13 -14.10
N ILE A 166 -11.46 -12.86 -14.14
CA ILE A 166 -11.10 -12.13 -15.35
C ILE A 166 -9.58 -12.27 -15.55
N PRO A 167 -9.09 -12.79 -16.69
CA PRO A 167 -7.67 -12.75 -17.02
C PRO A 167 -7.15 -11.29 -17.04
N PRO A 168 -5.96 -10.99 -16.50
CA PRO A 168 -5.45 -9.61 -16.48
C PRO A 168 -5.34 -8.96 -17.87
N ASP A 169 -5.03 -9.75 -18.90
CA ASP A 169 -4.95 -9.29 -20.29
C ASP A 169 -6.33 -8.97 -20.88
N ASP A 170 -7.40 -9.58 -20.34
CA ASP A 170 -8.80 -9.34 -20.69
C ASP A 170 -9.44 -8.19 -19.90
N LEU A 171 -8.67 -7.54 -19.01
CA LEU A 171 -9.11 -6.41 -18.20
C LEU A 171 -8.44 -5.12 -18.67
N ASP A 172 -9.22 -4.20 -19.23
CA ASP A 172 -8.76 -2.84 -19.51
C ASP A 172 -8.84 -1.97 -18.25
N VAL A 173 -7.96 -0.98 -18.13
CA VAL A 173 -7.89 -0.07 -16.99
C VAL A 173 -8.18 1.36 -17.44
N VAL A 174 -9.09 2.04 -16.73
CA VAL A 174 -9.28 3.50 -16.84
C VAL A 174 -8.82 4.14 -15.53
N LEU A 175 -7.74 4.92 -15.63
CA LEU A 175 -7.27 5.76 -14.54
C LEU A 175 -8.15 7.03 -14.49
N THR A 176 -8.92 7.17 -13.42
CA THR A 176 -9.93 8.24 -13.29
C THR A 176 -9.35 9.53 -12.71
N ASP A 177 -8.11 9.49 -12.21
CA ASP A 177 -7.41 10.68 -11.75
C ASP A 177 -6.88 11.55 -12.91
N ARG A 178 -6.77 12.86 -12.65
CA ARG A 178 -6.21 13.84 -13.59
C ARG A 178 -4.72 14.14 -13.32
N ASN A 179 -4.00 13.23 -12.65
CA ASN A 179 -2.63 13.48 -12.22
C ASN A 179 -1.64 13.59 -13.40
N SER A 180 -0.47 14.17 -13.11
CA SER A 180 0.71 14.10 -13.98
C SER A 180 1.18 12.64 -14.15
N PRO A 181 1.93 12.31 -15.21
CA PRO A 181 2.59 11.02 -15.32
C PRO A 181 3.56 10.77 -14.15
N SER A 182 3.72 9.51 -13.75
CA SER A 182 4.77 9.03 -12.83
C SER A 182 5.60 7.94 -13.51
N VAL A 183 6.84 7.72 -13.06
CA VAL A 183 7.68 6.56 -13.45
C VAL A 183 7.02 5.22 -13.11
N LEU A 184 6.08 5.23 -12.17
CA LEU A 184 5.28 4.07 -11.78
C LEU A 184 4.09 3.80 -12.71
N ASP A 185 3.75 4.71 -13.63
CA ASP A 185 2.60 4.54 -14.53
C ASP A 185 2.76 3.32 -15.45
N LYS A 186 3.98 3.05 -15.93
CA LYS A 186 4.29 1.91 -16.82
C LYS A 186 3.97 0.54 -16.22
N ALA A 187 3.82 0.47 -14.90
CA ALA A 187 3.39 -0.75 -14.24
C ALA A 187 2.00 -1.19 -14.68
N TRP A 188 1.08 -0.24 -14.89
CA TRP A 188 -0.26 -0.56 -15.37
C TRP A 188 -0.21 -1.26 -16.73
N ASP A 189 0.61 -0.73 -17.65
CA ASP A 189 0.81 -1.26 -19.02
C ASP A 189 1.46 -2.66 -19.01
N VAL A 190 2.29 -2.95 -18.01
CA VAL A 190 2.96 -4.26 -17.84
C VAL A 190 2.08 -5.27 -17.11
N LEU A 191 1.11 -4.86 -16.30
CA LEU A 191 0.32 -5.76 -15.45
C LEU A 191 -1.03 -6.16 -16.06
N PHE A 192 -1.71 -5.26 -16.77
CA PHE A 192 -3.08 -5.45 -17.24
C PHE A 192 -3.18 -5.36 -18.78
N GLY A 193 -4.41 -5.27 -19.30
CA GLY A 193 -4.72 -5.04 -20.71
C GLY A 193 -4.42 -3.59 -21.14
N ASN A 194 -5.36 -2.97 -21.88
CA ASN A 194 -5.17 -1.59 -22.34
C ASN A 194 -5.38 -0.61 -21.18
N VAL A 195 -4.49 0.37 -21.03
CA VAL A 195 -4.55 1.39 -19.98
C VAL A 195 -4.84 2.74 -20.62
N THR A 196 -5.87 3.43 -20.13
CA THR A 196 -6.22 4.77 -20.57
C THR A 196 -6.48 5.68 -19.37
N LYS A 197 -6.51 7.00 -19.58
CA LYS A 197 -6.81 7.97 -18.52
C LYS A 197 -8.05 8.76 -18.92
N VAL A 198 -8.98 8.95 -18.00
CA VAL A 198 -10.24 9.67 -18.27
C VAL A 198 -10.00 11.11 -18.75
N LYS A 199 -8.89 11.73 -18.32
CA LYS A 199 -8.48 13.08 -18.75
C LYS A 199 -8.17 13.18 -20.25
N ASP A 200 -7.87 12.05 -20.90
CA ASP A 200 -7.55 11.98 -22.33
C ASP A 200 -8.81 11.66 -23.18
N MET A 201 -9.95 11.39 -22.52
CA MET A 201 -11.26 11.21 -23.14
C MET A 201 -11.78 12.56 -23.68
N LYS A 202 -12.15 12.60 -24.95
CA LYS A 202 -12.67 13.82 -25.62
C LYS A 202 -14.19 13.82 -25.79
N GLU A 203 -14.78 12.63 -25.89
CA GLU A 203 -16.18 12.37 -26.20
C GLU A 203 -16.71 11.28 -25.24
N PRO A 204 -18.02 11.24 -24.93
CA PRO A 204 -18.58 10.20 -24.07
C PRO A 204 -18.34 8.79 -24.61
N VAL A 205 -17.93 7.88 -23.73
CA VAL A 205 -17.67 6.47 -24.06
C VAL A 205 -18.71 5.60 -23.37
N PHE A 206 -19.38 4.75 -24.15
CA PHE A 206 -20.34 3.78 -23.65
C PHE A 206 -19.62 2.47 -23.34
N TYR A 207 -19.70 2.02 -22.09
CA TYR A 207 -19.09 0.79 -21.59
C TYR A 207 -20.16 -0.28 -21.37
N LYS A 208 -19.98 -1.46 -21.98
CA LYS A 208 -20.87 -2.60 -21.76
C LYS A 208 -20.76 -3.14 -20.32
N GLU A 209 -19.56 -3.16 -19.74
CA GLU A 209 -19.36 -3.51 -18.33
C GLU A 209 -18.18 -2.71 -17.70
N VAL A 210 -18.47 -1.98 -16.63
CA VAL A 210 -17.50 -1.21 -15.81
C VAL A 210 -17.41 -1.81 -14.42
N ILE A 211 -16.19 -1.96 -13.93
CA ILE A 211 -15.89 -2.45 -12.58
C ILE A 211 -15.44 -1.24 -11.73
N TRP A 212 -16.24 -0.88 -10.74
CA TRP A 212 -15.90 0.07 -9.69
C TRP A 212 -15.21 -0.69 -8.56
N ALA A 213 -13.87 -0.69 -8.57
CA ALA A 213 -13.05 -1.45 -7.63
C ALA A 213 -12.78 -0.70 -6.32
N VAL A 214 -12.29 -1.43 -5.31
CA VAL A 214 -11.80 -0.85 -4.05
C VAL A 214 -10.72 0.19 -4.33
N ILE A 215 -10.80 1.38 -3.72
CA ILE A 215 -9.93 2.52 -4.05
C ILE A 215 -8.95 2.83 -2.91
N GLY A 216 -7.65 2.91 -3.23
CA GLY A 216 -6.61 3.52 -2.40
C GLY A 216 -6.59 3.07 -0.93
N TYR A 217 -6.89 4.00 -0.02
CA TYR A 217 -6.88 3.76 1.43
C TYR A 217 -7.83 2.66 1.92
N ASN A 218 -8.82 2.29 1.12
CA ASN A 218 -9.75 1.19 1.44
C ASN A 218 -9.16 -0.19 1.08
N SER A 219 -8.01 -0.27 0.42
CA SER A 219 -7.33 -1.53 0.13
C SER A 219 -7.12 -2.38 1.39
N PRO A 220 -7.34 -3.71 1.34
CA PRO A 220 -6.94 -4.65 2.39
C PRO A 220 -5.49 -4.47 2.85
N MET A 221 -4.58 -4.01 1.97
CA MET A 221 -3.19 -3.71 2.32
C MET A 221 -3.00 -2.57 3.33
N ASN A 222 -4.01 -1.74 3.61
CA ASN A 222 -3.96 -0.71 4.65
C ASN A 222 -4.34 -1.23 6.04
N PHE A 223 -4.90 -2.44 6.14
CA PHE A 223 -5.27 -3.09 7.39
C PHE A 223 -4.08 -3.88 7.94
N HIS A 224 -3.04 -3.19 8.42
CA HIS A 224 -1.78 -3.83 8.85
C HIS A 224 -1.93 -4.79 10.05
N SER A 225 -3.12 -4.88 10.64
CA SER A 225 -3.51 -5.84 11.67
C SER A 225 -3.75 -7.27 11.15
N LEU A 226 -4.22 -7.44 9.90
CA LEU A 226 -4.59 -8.74 9.31
C LEU A 226 -3.47 -9.78 9.43
N ASN A 227 -3.76 -11.04 9.76
CA ASN A 227 -2.72 -12.06 9.86
C ASN A 227 -2.22 -12.45 8.47
N SER A 228 -3.14 -12.62 7.52
CA SER A 228 -2.88 -12.85 6.09
C SER A 228 -3.38 -11.69 5.23
N LEU A 229 -2.87 -11.58 4.00
CA LEU A 229 -3.45 -10.73 2.95
C LEU A 229 -4.01 -11.69 1.88
N PRO A 230 -5.26 -11.54 1.44
CA PRO A 230 -5.85 -12.41 0.42
C PRO A 230 -5.00 -12.50 -0.84
N TYR A 231 -4.80 -13.71 -1.36
CA TYR A 231 -4.11 -13.96 -2.64
C TYR A 231 -2.71 -13.33 -2.77
N VAL A 232 -2.00 -13.12 -1.66
CA VAL A 232 -0.71 -12.41 -1.61
C VAL A 232 0.43 -13.12 -2.34
N GLU A 233 0.43 -14.46 -2.37
CA GLU A 233 1.40 -15.22 -3.16
C GLU A 233 1.10 -15.16 -4.65
N GLU A 234 -0.17 -15.27 -5.05
CA GLU A 234 -0.55 -15.11 -6.45
C GLU A 234 -0.34 -13.69 -6.97
N PHE A 235 -0.51 -12.67 -6.14
CA PHE A 235 -0.21 -11.28 -6.50
C PHE A 235 1.28 -11.07 -6.78
N SER A 236 2.15 -11.61 -5.91
CA SER A 236 3.60 -11.60 -6.12
C SER A 236 4.01 -12.38 -7.37
N HIS A 237 3.42 -13.57 -7.56
CA HIS A 237 3.66 -14.39 -8.73
C HIS A 237 3.24 -13.66 -10.02
N PHE A 238 2.06 -13.04 -10.03
CA PHE A 238 1.57 -12.20 -11.11
C PHE A 238 2.56 -11.09 -11.48
N PHE A 239 3.08 -10.32 -10.51
CA PHE A 239 4.14 -9.34 -10.75
C PHE A 239 5.38 -9.98 -11.39
N LYS A 240 5.98 -10.99 -10.75
CA LYS A 240 7.22 -11.63 -11.23
C LYS A 240 7.08 -12.26 -12.61
N THR A 241 5.91 -12.82 -12.93
CA THR A 241 5.58 -13.35 -14.26
C THR A 241 5.50 -12.23 -15.29
N ARG A 242 4.75 -11.15 -15.02
CA ARG A 242 4.58 -10.03 -15.96
C ARG A 242 5.88 -9.27 -16.24
N TYR A 243 6.78 -9.18 -15.26
CA TYR A 243 8.13 -8.62 -15.44
C TYR A 243 9.21 -9.62 -15.88
N ASN A 244 8.84 -10.90 -16.10
CA ASN A 244 9.72 -11.99 -16.51
C ASN A 244 11.01 -12.10 -15.66
N THR A 245 10.88 -12.04 -14.33
CA THR A 245 12.05 -12.01 -13.42
C THR A 245 12.54 -13.38 -12.97
N GLY A 246 11.77 -14.45 -13.26
CA GLY A 246 12.07 -15.82 -12.88
C GLY A 246 12.02 -16.11 -11.37
N PRO A 247 12.10 -17.39 -10.96
CA PRO A 247 12.34 -17.75 -9.57
C PRO A 247 13.81 -17.48 -9.19
N LYS A 248 14.03 -17.11 -7.94
CA LYS A 248 15.37 -17.10 -7.32
C LYS A 248 15.42 -18.18 -6.25
N VAL A 249 16.45 -19.03 -6.33
CA VAL A 249 16.76 -20.06 -5.33
C VAL A 249 17.78 -19.49 -4.35
N LEU A 250 17.62 -19.76 -3.06
CA LEU A 250 18.60 -19.39 -2.04
C LEU A 250 19.90 -20.18 -2.23
N ASP A 251 21.01 -19.46 -2.43
CA ASP A 251 22.36 -20.00 -2.26
C ASP A 251 23.02 -19.33 -1.05
N CYS A 252 23.21 -20.10 0.01
CA CYS A 252 23.85 -19.61 1.24
C CYS A 252 25.35 -19.36 1.09
N ALA A 253 26.02 -19.85 0.05
CA ALA A 253 27.39 -19.44 -0.30
C ALA A 253 27.43 -18.09 -1.03
N GLY A 254 26.29 -17.63 -1.59
CA GLY A 254 26.23 -16.55 -2.58
C GLY A 254 25.11 -15.53 -2.40
N VAL A 255 24.56 -15.35 -1.18
CA VAL A 255 23.44 -14.41 -0.94
C VAL A 255 23.69 -12.99 -1.46
N SER A 256 22.62 -12.37 -1.96
CA SER A 256 22.58 -10.98 -2.40
C SER A 256 21.87 -10.07 -1.39
N ILE A 257 22.60 -9.05 -0.94
CA ILE A 257 22.17 -8.05 0.03
C ILE A 257 22.04 -6.71 -0.71
N LEU A 258 20.81 -6.23 -0.85
CA LEU A 258 20.50 -4.98 -1.53
C LEU A 258 20.07 -3.92 -0.53
N PHE A 259 20.84 -2.85 -0.44
CA PHE A 259 20.43 -1.62 0.23
C PHE A 259 19.59 -0.75 -0.71
N VAL A 260 18.46 -0.26 -0.22
CA VAL A 260 17.63 0.72 -0.92
C VAL A 260 17.73 2.07 -0.20
N TRP A 261 18.33 3.02 -0.91
CA TRP A 261 18.67 4.35 -0.43
C TRP A 261 17.50 5.32 -0.57
N ARG A 262 17.62 6.46 0.11
CA ARG A 262 16.74 7.62 -0.09
C ARG A 262 17.61 8.85 -0.23
N ARG A 263 17.56 9.49 -1.40
CA ARG A 263 18.16 10.80 -1.63
C ARG A 263 17.07 11.77 -2.10
N ASN A 264 17.45 12.98 -2.47
CA ASN A 264 16.48 13.97 -2.95
C ASN A 264 16.18 13.71 -4.43
N TYR A 265 14.91 13.56 -4.79
CA TYR A 265 14.43 13.41 -6.16
C TYR A 265 13.05 14.05 -6.32
N VAL A 266 12.70 14.49 -7.53
CA VAL A 266 11.38 15.08 -7.82
C VAL A 266 10.41 13.97 -8.23
N ALA A 267 9.70 13.41 -7.25
CA ALA A 267 8.72 12.35 -7.47
C ALA A 267 7.54 12.79 -8.36
N HIS A 268 7.10 14.04 -8.22
CA HIS A 268 6.01 14.66 -8.97
C HIS A 268 6.04 16.20 -8.83
N PRO A 269 5.32 16.96 -9.68
CA PRO A 269 5.34 18.43 -9.65
C PRO A 269 4.90 19.08 -8.32
N GLY A 270 4.22 18.34 -7.44
CA GLY A 270 3.83 18.80 -6.11
C GLY A 270 4.95 18.83 -5.06
N ASN A 271 6.11 18.23 -5.35
CA ASN A 271 7.34 18.41 -4.56
C ASN A 271 8.48 18.94 -5.44
N PRO A 272 8.42 20.21 -5.90
CA PRO A 272 9.41 20.76 -6.83
C PRO A 272 10.81 20.88 -6.22
N SER A 273 10.92 20.86 -4.89
CA SER A 273 12.22 20.86 -4.19
C SER A 273 12.96 19.52 -4.26
N GLY A 274 12.25 18.44 -4.63
CA GLY A 274 12.72 17.07 -4.52
C GLY A 274 13.18 16.65 -3.12
N THR A 275 12.82 17.38 -2.06
CA THR A 275 13.35 17.11 -0.72
C THR A 275 12.65 15.89 -0.12
N ILE A 276 13.44 14.89 0.27
CA ILE A 276 12.97 13.62 0.83
C ILE A 276 13.53 13.40 2.24
N SER A 277 12.72 12.82 3.12
CA SER A 277 13.09 12.49 4.50
C SER A 277 13.61 11.05 4.66
N ARG A 278 14.23 10.75 5.81
CA ARG A 278 14.68 9.40 6.22
C ARG A 278 15.84 8.88 5.37
N LYS A 279 16.90 9.68 5.24
CA LYS A 279 18.08 9.38 4.44
C LYS A 279 19.19 8.77 5.29
N ILE A 280 20.03 7.90 4.72
CA ILE A 280 21.16 7.31 5.45
C ILE A 280 22.39 8.21 5.24
N LYS A 281 23.10 8.56 6.32
CA LYS A 281 24.25 9.48 6.24
C LYS A 281 25.53 8.80 5.75
N ASN A 282 25.71 7.54 6.12
CA ASN A 282 26.96 6.80 6.03
C ASN A 282 26.83 5.55 5.14
N GLU A 283 26.14 5.69 4.00
CA GLU A 283 25.86 4.59 3.05
C GLU A 283 27.10 3.77 2.70
N LYS A 284 28.23 4.43 2.39
CA LYS A 284 29.52 3.78 2.08
C LYS A 284 30.05 2.95 3.26
N GLU A 285 30.08 3.52 4.47
CA GLU A 285 30.55 2.85 5.70
C GLU A 285 29.75 1.57 6.00
N LEU A 286 28.44 1.58 5.69
CA LEU A 286 27.58 0.40 5.85
C LEU A 286 27.89 -0.69 4.82
N ILE A 287 28.09 -0.32 3.54
CA ILE A 287 28.43 -1.28 2.49
C ILE A 287 29.78 -1.95 2.79
N GLU A 288 30.81 -1.17 3.13
CA GLU A 288 32.14 -1.67 3.45
C GLU A 288 32.11 -2.65 4.64
N ALA A 289 31.48 -2.26 5.76
CA ALA A 289 31.36 -3.13 6.94
C ALA A 289 30.55 -4.41 6.69
N VAL A 290 29.58 -4.39 5.78
CA VAL A 290 28.83 -5.60 5.40
C VAL A 290 29.66 -6.49 4.47
N GLN A 291 30.43 -5.93 3.53
CA GLN A 291 31.37 -6.69 2.69
C GLN A 291 32.52 -7.35 3.48
N GLU A 292 32.90 -6.78 4.63
CA GLU A 292 33.85 -7.40 5.56
C GLU A 292 33.26 -8.63 6.27
N VAL A 293 32.00 -8.55 6.70
CA VAL A 293 31.28 -9.62 7.44
C VAL A 293 30.71 -10.68 6.50
N PHE A 294 30.42 -10.33 5.26
CA PHE A 294 29.88 -11.19 4.22
C PHE A 294 30.85 -11.28 3.01
N PRO A 295 32.05 -11.88 3.17
CA PRO A 295 32.96 -12.10 2.06
C PRO A 295 32.37 -13.06 1.01
N GLY A 296 32.62 -12.79 -0.27
CA GLY A 296 32.11 -13.61 -1.39
C GLY A 296 30.64 -13.38 -1.75
N HIS A 297 29.87 -12.74 -0.87
CA HIS A 297 28.48 -12.39 -1.10
C HIS A 297 28.31 -11.09 -1.91
N SER A 298 27.18 -10.96 -2.60
CA SER A 298 26.86 -9.74 -3.36
C SER A 298 26.29 -8.68 -2.42
N VAL A 299 26.97 -7.55 -2.25
CA VAL A 299 26.51 -6.43 -1.41
C VAL A 299 26.48 -5.16 -2.25
N ALA A 300 25.28 -4.66 -2.50
CA ALA A 300 25.03 -3.51 -3.36
C ALA A 300 24.09 -2.50 -2.69
N GLY A 301 24.06 -1.26 -3.21
CA GLY A 301 23.14 -0.24 -2.73
C GLY A 301 22.68 0.70 -3.86
N ILE A 302 21.37 0.90 -3.98
CA ILE A 302 20.72 1.60 -5.09
C ILE A 302 19.62 2.54 -4.61
N GLN A 303 19.31 3.57 -5.39
CA GLN A 303 18.14 4.43 -5.18
C GLN A 303 17.08 4.08 -6.22
N LEU A 304 16.07 3.31 -5.83
CA LEU A 304 15.11 2.73 -6.78
C LEU A 304 14.28 3.78 -7.53
N ASP A 305 13.99 4.92 -6.90
CA ASP A 305 13.19 6.01 -7.49
C ASP A 305 13.86 6.78 -8.65
N GLU A 306 15.13 6.52 -8.94
CA GLU A 306 15.84 7.03 -10.13
C GLU A 306 15.70 6.10 -11.35
N HIS A 307 14.98 4.98 -11.22
CA HIS A 307 14.89 3.94 -12.24
C HIS A 307 13.44 3.60 -12.63
N GLU A 308 13.28 3.00 -13.80
CA GLU A 308 12.00 2.49 -14.28
C GLU A 308 11.56 1.27 -13.46
N ILE A 309 10.25 1.13 -13.21
CA ILE A 309 9.74 0.07 -12.31
C ILE A 309 10.13 -1.36 -12.75
N ASN A 310 10.30 -1.59 -14.05
CA ASN A 310 10.83 -2.84 -14.61
C ASN A 310 12.18 -3.24 -14.02
N ASP A 311 13.08 -2.27 -13.85
CA ASP A 311 14.43 -2.53 -13.33
C ASP A 311 14.38 -2.66 -11.81
N GLN A 312 13.55 -1.85 -11.14
CA GLN A 312 13.27 -1.97 -9.70
C GLN A 312 12.80 -3.39 -9.34
N VAL A 313 11.79 -3.92 -10.06
CA VAL A 313 11.25 -5.27 -9.84
C VAL A 313 12.30 -6.35 -10.16
N LYS A 314 13.10 -6.20 -11.22
CA LYS A 314 14.20 -7.13 -11.55
C LYS A 314 15.26 -7.21 -10.47
N TRP A 315 15.70 -6.10 -9.90
CA TRP A 315 16.71 -6.11 -8.83
C TRP A 315 16.14 -6.69 -7.52
N VAL A 316 14.93 -6.29 -7.11
CA VAL A 316 14.38 -6.74 -5.83
C VAL A 316 13.96 -8.21 -5.88
N SER A 317 13.36 -8.69 -6.97
CA SER A 317 13.05 -10.13 -7.11
C SER A 317 14.30 -11.03 -7.15
N GLN A 318 15.48 -10.46 -7.38
CA GLN A 318 16.79 -11.15 -7.34
C GLN A 318 17.60 -10.87 -6.06
N THR A 319 16.96 -10.33 -5.02
CA THR A 319 17.55 -10.00 -3.72
C THR A 319 17.22 -11.05 -2.65
N ASP A 320 18.22 -11.53 -1.88
CA ASP A 320 18.01 -12.39 -0.71
C ASP A 320 17.74 -11.59 0.57
N ILE A 321 18.44 -10.46 0.77
CA ILE A 321 18.19 -9.56 1.91
C ILE A 321 18.00 -8.11 1.44
N LEU A 322 16.80 -7.57 1.67
CA LEU A 322 16.48 -6.17 1.39
C LEU A 322 16.67 -5.31 2.64
N VAL A 323 17.48 -4.25 2.53
CA VAL A 323 17.80 -3.34 3.64
C VAL A 323 17.39 -1.93 3.27
N GLY A 324 16.61 -1.25 4.11
CA GLY A 324 16.15 0.09 3.75
C GLY A 324 15.65 0.94 4.89
N MET A 325 15.78 2.26 4.74
CA MET A 325 15.01 3.21 5.54
C MET A 325 13.52 3.08 5.23
N HIS A 326 12.68 3.21 6.26
CA HIS A 326 11.23 3.15 6.16
C HIS A 326 10.68 3.97 4.96
N GLY A 327 10.17 3.26 3.94
CA GLY A 327 9.60 3.84 2.72
C GLY A 327 10.56 4.05 1.54
N ALA A 328 11.80 3.54 1.60
CA ALA A 328 12.82 3.58 0.54
C ALA A 328 12.51 2.67 -0.68
N GLY A 329 11.27 2.65 -1.18
CA GLY A 329 10.82 1.63 -2.13
C GLY A 329 10.47 0.29 -1.46
N MET A 330 10.41 0.24 -0.13
CA MET A 330 10.14 -0.98 0.67
C MET A 330 8.83 -1.71 0.34
N SER A 331 7.91 -1.15 -0.45
CA SER A 331 6.75 -1.90 -0.95
C SER A 331 7.15 -3.06 -1.87
N HIS A 332 8.36 -3.03 -2.45
CA HIS A 332 8.91 -4.14 -3.24
C HIS A 332 9.18 -5.42 -2.43
N ILE A 333 8.90 -5.43 -1.12
CA ILE A 333 8.73 -6.66 -0.32
C ILE A 333 7.75 -7.64 -1.00
N MET A 334 6.76 -7.13 -1.73
CA MET A 334 5.79 -7.96 -2.44
C MET A 334 6.42 -8.77 -3.58
N GLU A 335 7.54 -8.34 -4.17
CA GLU A 335 8.25 -9.07 -5.25
C GLU A 335 9.45 -9.90 -4.77
N LEU A 336 9.77 -9.87 -3.47
CA LEU A 336 10.88 -10.66 -2.92
C LEU A 336 10.69 -12.19 -3.07
N PRO A 337 11.78 -12.96 -3.18
CA PRO A 337 11.78 -14.42 -3.04
C PRO A 337 11.16 -14.88 -1.71
N TYR A 338 10.59 -16.09 -1.69
CA TYR A 338 9.85 -16.62 -0.53
C TYR A 338 10.74 -16.81 0.72
N HIS A 339 12.05 -16.98 0.54
CA HIS A 339 13.02 -17.16 1.61
C HIS A 339 13.64 -15.84 2.11
N ALA A 340 13.26 -14.69 1.53
CA ALA A 340 14.02 -13.47 1.71
C ALA A 340 13.96 -12.87 3.13
N GLY A 341 15.01 -12.11 3.46
CA GLY A 341 15.10 -11.29 4.66
C GLY A 341 14.84 -9.81 4.40
N VAL A 342 14.25 -9.13 5.39
CA VAL A 342 13.98 -7.69 5.37
C VAL A 342 14.56 -7.03 6.62
N LEU A 343 15.41 -6.01 6.44
CA LEU A 343 15.88 -5.13 7.50
C LEU A 343 15.34 -3.71 7.33
N GLU A 344 14.33 -3.37 8.12
CA GLU A 344 13.71 -2.05 8.09
C GLU A 344 14.33 -1.09 9.13
N LEU A 345 14.74 0.09 8.67
CA LEU A 345 15.49 1.08 9.44
C LEU A 345 14.63 2.34 9.70
N PHE A 346 14.68 2.85 10.92
CA PHE A 346 13.89 4.02 11.36
C PHE A 346 14.77 5.08 12.04
N PRO A 347 14.56 6.38 11.76
CA PRO A 347 15.11 7.46 12.58
C PRO A 347 14.33 7.65 13.89
N THR A 348 14.83 8.50 14.78
CA THR A 348 14.11 8.91 16.01
C THR A 348 12.74 9.53 15.70
N TYR A 349 12.67 10.39 14.68
CA TYR A 349 11.50 11.20 14.34
C TYR A 349 10.41 10.47 13.52
N LYS A 350 10.52 9.16 13.29
CA LYS A 350 9.46 8.36 12.64
C LYS A 350 9.14 7.13 13.50
N ALA A 351 7.93 7.07 14.02
CA ALA A 351 7.49 5.99 14.89
C ALA A 351 7.44 4.63 14.17
N LYS A 352 7.99 3.59 14.84
CA LYS A 352 7.81 2.16 14.52
C LYS A 352 6.36 1.65 14.60
N THR A 353 5.41 2.50 14.98
CA THR A 353 3.97 2.19 14.89
C THR A 353 3.47 2.15 13.44
N ASN A 354 4.22 2.71 12.47
CA ASN A 354 3.90 2.56 11.07
C ASN A 354 4.34 1.17 10.57
N ARG A 355 3.41 0.21 10.52
CA ARG A 355 3.68 -1.23 10.40
C ARG A 355 3.58 -1.80 8.99
N HIS A 356 3.29 -1.02 7.95
CA HIS A 356 3.02 -1.55 6.59
C HIS A 356 4.05 -2.56 6.08
N PHE A 357 5.35 -2.26 6.15
CA PHE A 357 6.38 -3.13 5.57
C PHE A 357 6.60 -4.39 6.42
N ARG A 358 6.45 -4.30 7.75
CA ARG A 358 6.34 -5.47 8.63
C ARG A 358 5.11 -6.34 8.30
N ALA A 359 3.97 -5.72 7.98
CA ALA A 359 2.77 -6.44 7.60
C ALA A 359 2.94 -7.15 6.25
N MET A 360 3.48 -6.47 5.23
CA MET A 360 3.85 -7.08 3.95
C MET A 360 4.80 -8.26 4.13
N ALA A 361 5.88 -8.11 4.92
CA ALA A 361 6.81 -9.20 5.18
C ALA A 361 6.13 -10.39 5.87
N ARG A 362 5.27 -10.15 6.86
CA ARG A 362 4.45 -11.22 7.50
C ARG A 362 3.53 -11.91 6.49
N TRP A 363 2.80 -11.15 5.67
CA TRP A 363 1.85 -11.70 4.69
C TRP A 363 2.56 -12.56 3.63
N ARG A 364 3.76 -12.15 3.22
CA ARG A 364 4.66 -12.87 2.30
C ARG A 364 5.45 -14.01 2.98
N GLY A 365 5.28 -14.25 4.28
CA GLY A 365 6.00 -15.28 5.04
C GLY A 365 7.51 -15.01 5.27
N LEU A 366 7.99 -13.79 5.03
CA LEU A 366 9.41 -13.44 4.99
C LEU A 366 10.01 -13.18 6.37
N HIS A 367 11.33 -13.35 6.48
CA HIS A 367 12.07 -13.00 7.68
C HIS A 367 12.16 -11.47 7.81
N TYR A 368 11.79 -10.93 8.98
CA TYR A 368 11.76 -9.48 9.21
C TYR A 368 12.48 -9.08 10.50
N ARG A 369 13.39 -8.12 10.39
CA ARG A 369 14.04 -7.45 11.51
C ARG A 369 13.93 -5.93 11.33
N SER A 370 13.95 -5.17 12.44
CA SER A 370 13.95 -3.70 12.34
C SER A 370 14.68 -2.99 13.46
N TRP A 371 15.40 -1.94 13.09
CA TRP A 371 16.12 -1.08 14.01
C TRP A 371 15.54 0.33 14.01
N GLN A 372 15.57 0.99 15.16
CA GLN A 372 15.25 2.42 15.27
C GLN A 372 16.39 3.12 15.98
N ASN A 373 16.83 4.25 15.42
CA ASN A 373 17.77 5.11 16.11
C ASN A 373 17.14 5.65 17.40
N ILE A 374 17.82 5.42 18.52
CA ILE A 374 17.45 5.95 19.85
C ILE A 374 18.37 7.09 20.31
N ASN A 375 19.45 7.38 19.57
CA ASN A 375 20.41 8.42 19.91
C ASN A 375 20.20 9.65 19.02
N PRO A 376 19.71 10.79 19.54
CA PRO A 376 19.51 12.01 18.76
C PRO A 376 20.79 12.53 18.08
N ASN A 377 21.98 12.25 18.61
CA ASN A 377 23.25 12.68 18.01
C ASN A 377 23.57 11.97 16.68
N ASN A 378 22.85 10.90 16.35
CA ASN A 378 22.90 10.27 15.03
C ASN A 378 21.95 10.93 14.01
N GLU A 379 21.14 11.93 14.39
CA GLU A 379 20.27 12.67 13.47
C GLU A 379 20.92 13.98 13.03
N PHE A 380 20.84 14.29 11.73
CA PHE A 380 21.53 15.41 11.11
C PHE A 380 20.59 16.26 10.25
N LYS A 381 20.98 17.52 10.03
CA LYS A 381 20.30 18.48 9.14
C LYS A 381 20.01 17.83 7.78
N GLY A 382 18.84 18.10 7.22
CA GLY A 382 18.40 17.51 5.96
C GLY A 382 17.80 16.10 6.10
N GLN A 383 17.44 15.69 7.34
CA GLN A 383 16.78 14.42 7.65
C GLN A 383 17.64 13.19 7.31
N TYR A 384 18.95 13.32 7.55
CA TYR A 384 19.92 12.24 7.48
C TYR A 384 20.12 11.59 8.85
N THR A 385 20.20 10.27 8.88
CA THR A 385 20.49 9.49 10.09
C THR A 385 21.77 8.70 9.88
N ARG A 386 22.73 8.79 10.81
CA ARG A 386 23.88 7.88 10.86
C ARG A 386 23.47 6.57 11.52
N ILE A 387 23.83 5.45 10.93
CA ILE A 387 23.55 4.12 11.46
C ILE A 387 24.87 3.47 11.85
N PRO A 388 25.08 3.06 13.11
CA PRO A 388 26.31 2.36 13.50
C PRO A 388 26.47 1.05 12.69
N PRO A 389 27.60 0.79 12.01
CA PRO A 389 27.73 -0.38 11.14
C PRO A 389 27.44 -1.72 11.84
N ILE A 390 27.86 -1.85 13.10
CA ILE A 390 27.62 -3.03 13.95
C ILE A 390 26.13 -3.38 14.10
N VAL A 391 25.23 -2.40 14.07
CA VAL A 391 23.77 -2.64 14.11
C VAL A 391 23.33 -3.38 12.85
N VAL A 392 23.80 -2.92 11.68
CA VAL A 392 23.42 -3.49 10.40
C VAL A 392 24.02 -4.89 10.25
N THR A 393 25.32 -5.06 10.53
CA THR A 393 25.96 -6.38 10.43
C THR A 393 25.35 -7.41 11.40
N GLN A 394 25.03 -7.04 12.63
CA GLN A 394 24.35 -7.94 13.58
C GLN A 394 22.93 -8.33 13.11
N HIS A 395 22.15 -7.39 12.58
CA HIS A 395 20.83 -7.71 12.05
C HIS A 395 20.90 -8.58 10.79
N LEU A 396 21.87 -8.34 9.90
CA LEU A 396 22.10 -9.16 8.70
C LEU A 396 22.59 -10.56 9.03
N LEU A 397 23.52 -10.71 9.98
CA LEU A 397 23.92 -12.03 10.50
C LEU A 397 22.75 -12.79 11.14
N GLY A 398 21.82 -12.05 11.75
CA GLY A 398 20.55 -12.60 12.22
C GLY A 398 19.70 -13.14 11.07
N LEU A 399 19.38 -12.31 10.08
CA LEU A 399 18.58 -12.71 8.90
C LEU A 399 19.24 -13.86 8.13
N TYR A 400 20.56 -13.83 7.93
CA TYR A 400 21.30 -14.91 7.30
C TYR A 400 21.11 -16.25 8.04
N ARG A 401 21.19 -16.27 9.37
CA ARG A 401 20.90 -17.50 10.15
C ARG A 401 19.42 -17.90 10.09
N ASP A 402 18.51 -16.93 10.03
CA ASP A 402 17.07 -17.22 9.91
C ASP A 402 16.75 -17.93 8.58
N MET A 403 17.45 -17.56 7.48
CA MET A 403 17.29 -18.14 6.14
C MET A 403 18.12 -19.43 5.91
N CYS A 404 19.39 -19.42 6.33
CA CYS A 404 20.38 -20.47 6.03
C CYS A 404 20.65 -21.45 7.19
N GLY A 405 20.00 -21.25 8.34
CA GLY A 405 20.28 -22.02 9.55
C GLY A 405 21.66 -21.73 10.14
N SER A 406 22.21 -22.70 10.87
CA SER A 406 23.47 -22.56 11.62
C SER A 406 24.74 -22.64 10.77
N ILE A 407 24.66 -22.45 9.45
CA ILE A 407 25.81 -22.50 8.54
C ILE A 407 26.74 -21.32 8.86
N THR A 408 28.03 -21.59 9.06
CA THR A 408 29.07 -20.56 9.21
C THR A 408 29.33 -19.90 7.86
N ILE A 409 29.35 -18.57 7.81
CA ILE A 409 29.81 -17.82 6.63
C ILE A 409 31.26 -18.24 6.34
N PRO A 410 31.61 -18.63 5.10
CA PRO A 410 32.99 -18.99 4.77
C PRO A 410 33.95 -17.83 5.09
N ALA A 411 35.04 -18.13 5.80
CA ALA A 411 36.10 -17.14 5.99
C ALA A 411 36.75 -16.81 4.63
N LYS A 412 37.26 -15.58 4.48
CA LYS A 412 38.14 -15.26 3.33
C LYS A 412 39.33 -16.23 3.33
N THR A 413 39.48 -16.97 2.24
CA THR A 413 40.69 -17.69 1.85
C THR A 413 41.69 -16.76 1.18
#